data_AF-A0A941I389-F1
#
_entry.id   AF-A0A941I389-F1
#
_cell.length_a   1.000
_cell.length_b   1.000
_cell.length_c   1.000
_cell.angle_alpha   90.00
_cell.angle_beta   90.00
_cell.angle_gamma   90.00
#
_symmetry.space_group_name_H-M   'P 1'
#
loop_
_entity.id
_entity.type
_entity.pdbx_description
1 polymer ?
#
loop_
_entity_poly.entity_id
_entity_poly.type
_entity_poly.pdbx_seq_one_letter_code
_entity_poly.pdbx_strand_id
1 'polypeptide(L)'
;MMKHILVFTALINCAAYAAAQTPSAAQCPFEPEYLSKHFGHPFKAGVPERGILGKACVYSSDGPKIWIDAGANPAPSVEMYRKMSNPPGTTFTAVNNDPDKAVHINAKADAPSFASISYVRKGILVNITVTGVDDKSAIAAWNSKLVQLKRIP
;
A
#
# COMPACT_ATOMS: atom_id res chain seq x y z
N MET A 1 17.97 -9.18 76.01
CA MET A 1 18.35 -7.95 75.28
C MET A 1 19.33 -8.34 74.19
N MET A 2 18.87 -8.53 72.96
CA MET A 2 19.72 -8.91 71.82
C MET A 2 19.43 -7.95 70.66
N LYS A 3 20.44 -7.13 70.33
CA LYS A 3 20.52 -6.29 69.14
C LYS A 3 20.41 -7.17 67.90
N HIS A 4 19.50 -6.88 66.99
CA HIS A 4 19.50 -7.46 65.65
C HIS A 4 19.70 -6.35 64.62
N ILE A 5 20.64 -6.63 63.73
CA ILE A 5 21.29 -5.75 62.77
C ILE A 5 20.39 -5.57 61.55
N LEU A 6 20.32 -4.31 61.10
CA LEU A 6 19.74 -3.89 59.82
C LEU A 6 20.52 -4.50 58.64
N VAL A 7 19.79 -5.01 57.64
CA VAL A 7 20.30 -5.16 56.27
C VAL A 7 19.35 -4.44 55.33
N PHE A 8 19.80 -3.30 54.82
CA PHE A 8 19.18 -2.57 53.72
C PHE A 8 19.55 -3.27 52.41
N THR A 9 18.57 -3.87 51.72
CA THR A 9 18.75 -4.35 50.34
C THR A 9 18.23 -3.28 49.39
N ALA A 10 19.13 -2.51 48.80
CA ALA A 10 18.83 -1.56 47.74
C ALA A 10 18.61 -2.33 46.42
N LEU A 11 17.37 -2.35 45.93
CA LEU A 11 17.03 -2.84 44.60
C LEU A 11 17.38 -1.74 43.57
N ILE A 12 18.46 -1.96 42.81
CA ILE A 12 18.80 -1.16 41.64
C ILE A 12 17.88 -1.61 40.51
N ASN A 13 16.82 -0.84 40.25
CA ASN A 13 16.00 -0.99 39.05
C ASN A 13 16.80 -0.45 37.86
N CYS A 14 17.41 -1.34 37.07
CA CYS A 14 17.90 -1.02 35.74
C CYS A 14 16.70 -0.73 34.84
N ALA A 15 16.31 0.54 34.74
CA ALA A 15 15.41 1.01 33.70
C ALA A 15 16.12 0.86 32.34
N ALA A 16 15.84 -0.23 31.64
CA ALA A 16 16.23 -0.40 30.25
C ALA A 16 15.49 0.66 29.42
N TYR A 17 16.19 1.73 29.07
CA TYR A 17 15.74 2.64 28.02
C TYR A 17 15.69 1.84 26.72
N ALA A 18 14.48 1.43 26.33
CA ALA A 18 14.23 0.96 24.98
C ALA A 18 14.61 2.12 24.04
N ALA A 19 15.70 1.94 23.28
CA ALA A 19 16.03 2.83 22.19
C ALA A 19 14.83 2.86 21.24
N ALA A 20 14.15 4.00 21.17
CA ALA A 20 13.13 4.25 20.18
C ALA A 20 13.80 4.08 18.81
N GLN A 21 13.44 3.00 18.11
CA GLN A 21 13.85 2.79 16.73
C GLN A 21 13.29 3.94 15.92
N THR A 22 14.16 4.87 15.52
CA THR A 22 13.88 5.82 14.44
C THR A 22 13.40 5.02 13.23
N PRO A 23 12.23 5.33 12.62
CA PRO A 23 11.75 4.57 11.48
C PRO A 23 12.79 4.66 10.35
N SER A 24 13.44 3.53 10.12
CA SER A 24 14.38 3.29 9.04
C SER A 24 13.66 3.44 7.69
N ALA A 25 14.34 4.06 6.72
CA ALA A 25 14.01 4.19 5.29
C ALA A 25 12.58 3.83 4.85
N ALA A 26 11.79 4.86 4.48
CA ALA A 26 10.54 4.81 3.70
C ALA A 26 9.86 3.43 3.64
N GLN A 27 9.31 3.00 4.77
CA GLN A 27 8.69 1.68 4.90
C GLN A 27 7.47 1.60 3.97
N CYS A 28 7.40 0.51 3.21
CA CYS A 28 6.27 0.26 2.34
C CYS A 28 4.96 0.19 3.14
N PRO A 29 3.84 0.67 2.59
CA PRO A 29 2.69 1.06 3.40
C PRO A 29 1.87 -0.13 3.94
N PHE A 30 2.17 -1.35 3.51
CA PHE A 30 1.52 -2.57 3.96
C PHE A 30 2.56 -3.59 4.41
N GLU A 31 2.22 -4.31 5.47
CA GLU A 31 2.93 -5.53 5.83
C GLU A 31 2.60 -6.65 4.81
N PRO A 32 3.56 -7.48 4.43
CA PRO A 32 3.35 -8.55 3.45
C PRO A 32 2.29 -9.56 3.90
N GLU A 33 2.14 -9.83 5.19
CA GLU A 33 1.14 -10.75 5.74
C GLU A 33 -0.28 -10.21 5.55
N TYR A 34 -0.45 -8.88 5.65
CA TYR A 34 -1.73 -8.24 5.41
C TYR A 34 -2.17 -8.44 3.96
N LEU A 35 -1.27 -8.17 3.00
CA LEU A 35 -1.54 -8.40 1.59
C LEU A 35 -1.76 -9.89 1.29
N SER A 36 -0.98 -10.76 1.94
CA SER A 36 -1.09 -12.19 1.72
C SER A 36 -2.42 -12.75 2.15
N LYS A 37 -2.90 -12.36 3.34
CA LYS A 37 -4.22 -12.73 3.84
C LYS A 37 -5.34 -12.14 2.96
N HIS A 38 -5.17 -10.89 2.52
CA HIS A 38 -6.19 -10.18 1.74
C HIS A 38 -6.37 -10.75 0.34
N PHE A 39 -5.28 -11.08 -0.33
CA PHE A 39 -5.30 -11.54 -1.71
C PHE A 39 -5.29 -13.07 -1.84
N GLY A 40 -4.85 -13.80 -0.82
CA GLY A 40 -4.72 -15.25 -0.86
C GLY A 40 -3.45 -15.74 -1.55
N HIS A 41 -2.41 -14.90 -1.63
CA HIS A 41 -1.11 -15.22 -2.24
C HIS A 41 0.02 -14.88 -1.27
N PRO A 42 1.08 -15.68 -1.15
CA PRO A 42 2.20 -15.36 -0.27
C PRO A 42 3.05 -14.23 -0.87
N PHE A 43 2.80 -12.99 -0.45
CA PHE A 43 3.59 -11.82 -0.83
C PHE A 43 4.85 -11.70 0.01
N LYS A 44 5.95 -11.31 -0.63
CA LYS A 44 7.20 -10.92 0.03
C LYS A 44 7.11 -9.50 0.56
N ALA A 45 8.03 -9.16 1.46
CA ALA A 45 8.19 -7.80 1.97
C ALA A 45 8.28 -6.78 0.82
N GLY A 46 7.61 -5.64 1.03
CA GLY A 46 7.58 -4.57 0.04
C GLY A 46 8.98 -4.00 -0.18
N VAL A 47 9.35 -3.81 -1.45
CA VAL A 47 10.60 -3.14 -1.84
C VAL A 47 10.26 -1.70 -2.21
N PRO A 48 10.77 -0.70 -1.48
CA PRO A 48 10.62 0.69 -1.85
C PRO A 48 11.35 1.00 -3.16
N GLU A 49 10.72 1.77 -4.03
CA GLU A 49 11.32 2.27 -5.25
C GLU A 49 10.80 3.68 -5.60
N ARG A 50 11.35 4.26 -6.67
CA ARG A 50 10.89 5.54 -7.19
C ARG A 50 9.73 5.31 -8.15
N GLY A 51 8.55 5.82 -7.80
CA GLY A 51 7.36 5.80 -8.62
C GLY A 51 7.26 6.97 -9.59
N ILE A 52 6.17 7.03 -10.35
CA ILE A 52 5.85 8.17 -11.22
C ILE A 52 5.38 9.35 -10.37
N LEU A 53 4.60 9.09 -9.33
CA LEU A 53 4.11 10.11 -8.39
C LEU A 53 5.15 10.49 -7.32
N GLY A 54 6.13 9.62 -7.09
CA GLY A 54 7.29 9.89 -6.23
C GLY A 54 7.74 8.64 -5.48
N LYS A 55 6.96 8.23 -4.47
CA LYS A 55 7.26 7.05 -3.66
C LYS A 55 6.42 5.87 -4.16
N ALA A 56 7.09 4.77 -4.48
CA ALA A 56 6.42 3.54 -4.83
C ALA A 56 6.92 2.36 -4.01
N CYS A 57 6.11 1.31 -4.01
CA CYS A 57 6.41 0.04 -3.37
C CYS A 57 5.94 -1.13 -4.23
N VAL A 58 6.81 -2.12 -4.34
CA VAL A 58 6.56 -3.37 -5.05
C VAL A 58 6.44 -4.51 -4.05
N TYR A 59 5.37 -5.29 -4.15
CA TYR A 59 5.20 -6.56 -3.45
C TYR A 59 5.11 -7.67 -4.48
N SER A 60 6.02 -8.63 -4.40
CA SER A 60 6.08 -9.77 -5.33
C SER A 60 5.56 -11.03 -4.65
N SER A 61 4.80 -11.84 -5.39
CA SER A 61 4.50 -13.23 -5.04
C SER A 61 4.89 -14.15 -6.20
N ASP A 62 4.65 -15.46 -6.08
CA ASP A 62 4.75 -16.37 -7.22
C ASP A 62 3.53 -16.19 -8.12
N GLY A 63 3.70 -15.47 -9.23
CA GLY A 63 2.62 -14.98 -10.09
C GLY A 63 2.35 -13.48 -9.88
N PRO A 64 1.34 -13.08 -9.08
CA PRO A 64 0.92 -11.69 -9.01
C PRO A 64 1.95 -10.79 -8.33
N LYS A 65 2.06 -9.56 -8.84
CA LYS A 65 2.84 -8.46 -8.27
C LYS A 65 1.93 -7.27 -8.02
N ILE A 66 2.03 -6.65 -6.85
CA ILE A 66 1.33 -5.42 -6.50
C ILE A 66 2.32 -4.27 -6.58
N TRP A 67 2.01 -3.26 -7.38
CA TRP A 67 2.73 -2.00 -7.45
C TRP A 67 1.85 -0.88 -6.89
N ILE A 68 2.38 -0.15 -5.93
CA ILE A 68 1.72 0.99 -5.29
C ILE A 68 2.56 2.21 -5.58
N ASP A 69 1.99 3.21 -6.25
CA ASP A 69 2.63 4.49 -6.51
C ASP A 69 1.79 5.60 -5.86
N ALA A 70 2.42 6.40 -5.00
CA ALA A 70 1.76 7.43 -4.22
C ALA A 70 2.57 8.71 -4.16
N GLY A 71 1.88 9.84 -4.33
CA GLY A 71 2.51 11.15 -4.24
C GLY A 71 1.57 12.30 -4.56
N ALA A 72 2.11 13.51 -4.50
CA ALA A 72 1.36 14.70 -4.89
C ALA A 72 0.96 14.59 -6.36
N ASN A 73 -0.29 14.93 -6.68
CA ASN A 73 -0.74 14.97 -8.06
C ASN A 73 0.06 16.04 -8.84
N PRO A 74 0.81 15.67 -9.91
CA PRO A 74 1.62 16.62 -10.66
C PRO A 74 0.82 17.39 -11.73
N ALA A 75 -0.46 17.08 -11.93
CA ALA A 75 -1.31 17.70 -12.94
C ALA A 75 -2.28 18.73 -12.33
N PRO A 76 -2.88 19.63 -13.15
CA PRO A 76 -3.90 20.59 -12.69
C PRO A 76 -5.11 19.95 -12.00
N SER A 77 -5.45 18.71 -12.36
CA SER A 77 -6.48 17.92 -11.69
C SER A 77 -6.15 16.43 -11.73
N VAL A 78 -6.75 15.67 -10.83
CA VAL A 78 -6.58 14.20 -10.74
C VAL A 78 -7.10 13.52 -12.00
N GLU A 79 -8.21 14.01 -12.55
CA GLU A 79 -8.76 13.51 -13.81
C GLU A 79 -7.80 13.75 -14.97
N MET A 80 -7.18 14.93 -15.03
CA MET A 80 -6.18 15.24 -16.05
C MET A 80 -4.97 14.31 -15.92
N TYR A 81 -4.46 14.11 -14.69
CA TYR A 81 -3.36 13.17 -14.47
C TYR A 81 -3.71 11.75 -14.93
N ARG A 82 -4.90 11.25 -14.59
CA ARG A 82 -5.35 9.91 -14.98
C ARG A 82 -5.35 9.76 -16.51
N LYS A 83 -5.87 10.76 -17.24
CA LYS A 83 -5.86 10.78 -18.71
C LYS A 83 -4.44 10.83 -19.30
N MET A 84 -3.53 11.59 -18.69
CA MET A 84 -2.14 11.73 -19.19
C MET A 84 -1.25 10.53 -18.86
N SER A 85 -1.46 9.88 -17.71
CA SER A 85 -0.61 8.79 -17.21
C SER A 85 -1.01 7.40 -17.73
N ASN A 86 -2.12 7.29 -18.45
CA ASN A 86 -2.61 6.02 -19.00
C ASN A 86 -2.70 6.09 -20.53
N PRO A 87 -2.60 4.94 -21.23
CA PRO A 87 -2.73 4.91 -22.68
C PRO A 87 -4.06 5.50 -23.17
N PRO A 88 -4.09 6.13 -24.36
CA PRO A 88 -5.32 6.59 -24.98
C PRO A 88 -6.38 5.49 -25.08
N GLY A 89 -7.64 5.83 -24.78
CA GLY A 89 -8.76 4.88 -24.74
C GLY A 89 -8.96 4.17 -23.40
N THR A 90 -8.11 4.44 -22.40
CA THR A 90 -8.35 4.01 -21.01
C THR A 90 -9.63 4.67 -20.47
N THR A 91 -10.46 3.89 -19.78
CA THR A 91 -11.67 4.39 -19.10
C THR A 91 -11.52 4.30 -17.58
N PHE A 92 -12.23 5.18 -16.88
CA PHE A 92 -12.18 5.28 -15.42
C PHE A 92 -13.58 5.08 -14.85
N THR A 93 -13.81 3.94 -14.21
CA THR A 93 -15.13 3.63 -13.61
C THR A 93 -15.10 3.99 -12.13
N ALA A 94 -15.96 4.91 -11.71
CA ALA A 94 -16.06 5.28 -10.30
C ALA A 94 -16.44 4.08 -9.42
N VAL A 95 -15.80 3.99 -8.25
CA VAL A 95 -16.22 3.09 -7.17
C VAL A 95 -17.35 3.79 -6.43
N ASN A 96 -18.53 3.18 -6.45
CA ASN A 96 -19.73 3.80 -5.87
C ASN A 96 -19.55 4.10 -4.39
N ASN A 97 -19.95 5.32 -3.99
CA ASN A 97 -19.91 5.82 -2.62
C ASN A 97 -18.52 5.80 -1.94
N ASP A 98 -17.44 5.77 -2.73
CA ASP A 98 -16.10 5.78 -2.16
C ASP A 98 -15.70 7.19 -1.68
N PRO A 99 -15.32 7.37 -0.40
CA PRO A 99 -15.02 8.69 0.17
C PRO A 99 -13.75 9.32 -0.42
N ASP A 100 -12.84 8.51 -0.94
CA ASP A 100 -11.58 8.94 -1.55
C ASP A 100 -11.71 9.09 -3.09
N LYS A 101 -12.96 9.06 -3.61
CA LYS A 101 -13.32 9.17 -5.04
C LYS A 101 -12.53 8.19 -5.89
N ALA A 102 -12.42 6.95 -5.41
CA ALA A 102 -11.72 5.90 -6.10
C ALA A 102 -12.33 5.59 -7.47
N VAL A 103 -11.48 5.23 -8.42
CA VAL A 103 -11.86 4.74 -9.74
C VAL A 103 -11.09 3.46 -10.05
N HIS A 104 -11.75 2.52 -10.73
CA HIS A 104 -11.07 1.46 -11.47
C HIS A 104 -10.49 2.02 -12.75
N ILE A 105 -9.25 1.63 -13.07
CA ILE A 105 -8.61 1.95 -14.34
C ILE A 105 -8.83 0.76 -15.27
N ASN A 106 -9.59 0.94 -16.35
CA ASN A 106 -9.89 -0.12 -17.29
C ASN A 106 -9.18 0.16 -18.61
N ALA A 107 -8.29 -0.74 -19.00
CA ALA A 107 -7.65 -0.71 -20.31
C ALA A 107 -8.70 -0.86 -21.42
N LYS A 108 -8.37 -0.36 -22.62
CA LYS A 108 -9.16 -0.63 -23.83
C LYS A 108 -9.23 -2.13 -24.13
N ALA A 109 -10.28 -2.58 -24.82
CA ALA A 109 -10.60 -4.00 -24.99
C ALA A 109 -9.47 -4.84 -25.64
N ASP A 110 -8.65 -4.23 -26.49
CA ASP A 110 -7.54 -4.85 -27.22
C ASP A 110 -6.17 -4.67 -26.53
N ALA A 111 -6.12 -4.10 -25.32
CA ALA A 111 -4.89 -3.95 -24.54
C ALA A 111 -4.78 -4.99 -23.42
N PRO A 112 -3.55 -5.29 -22.95
CA PRO A 112 -3.37 -5.96 -21.66
C PRO A 112 -4.13 -5.21 -20.57
N SER A 113 -4.93 -5.93 -19.79
CA SER A 113 -5.73 -5.37 -18.70
C SER A 113 -5.17 -5.84 -17.37
N PHE A 114 -5.08 -4.91 -16.43
CA PHE A 114 -4.60 -5.14 -15.09
C PHE A 114 -5.67 -4.72 -14.09
N ALA A 115 -5.72 -5.38 -12.95
CA ALA A 115 -6.57 -4.89 -11.86
C ALA A 115 -5.91 -3.65 -11.26
N SER A 116 -6.60 -2.52 -11.33
CA SER A 116 -6.04 -1.23 -10.94
C SER A 116 -7.09 -0.34 -10.31
N ILE A 117 -6.68 0.39 -9.26
CA ILE A 117 -7.48 1.41 -8.59
C ILE A 117 -6.67 2.69 -8.41
N SER A 118 -7.32 3.83 -8.61
CA SER A 118 -6.74 5.17 -8.37
C SER A 118 -7.67 5.96 -7.46
N TYR A 119 -7.16 6.57 -6.40
CA TYR A 119 -7.96 7.37 -5.47
C TYR A 119 -7.13 8.50 -4.85
N VAL A 120 -7.79 9.44 -4.17
CA VAL A 120 -7.10 10.54 -3.48
C VAL A 120 -7.46 10.55 -2.02
N ARG A 121 -6.45 10.46 -1.17
CA ARG A 121 -6.63 10.52 0.28
C ARG A 121 -5.72 11.59 0.86
N LYS A 122 -6.31 12.51 1.62
CA LYS A 122 -5.58 13.62 2.27
C LYS A 122 -4.67 14.43 1.31
N GLY A 123 -5.12 14.61 0.06
CA GLY A 123 -4.38 15.36 -0.96
C GLY A 123 -3.29 14.57 -1.69
N ILE A 124 -3.08 13.30 -1.35
CA ILE A 124 -2.14 12.41 -2.04
C ILE A 124 -2.90 11.51 -3.01
N LEU A 125 -2.40 11.47 -4.24
CA LEU A 125 -2.89 10.56 -5.28
C LEU A 125 -2.21 9.21 -5.09
N VAL A 126 -3.01 8.16 -5.09
CA VAL A 126 -2.53 6.78 -4.95
C VAL A 126 -3.04 5.96 -6.13
N ASN A 127 -2.12 5.26 -6.78
CA ASN A 127 -2.39 4.26 -7.80
C ASN A 127 -1.91 2.90 -7.30
N ILE A 128 -2.77 1.89 -7.35
CA ILE A 128 -2.41 0.50 -7.06
C ILE A 128 -2.74 -0.34 -8.28
N THR A 129 -1.76 -1.09 -8.75
CA THR A 129 -1.88 -1.95 -9.93
C THR A 129 -1.38 -3.35 -9.62
N VAL A 130 -2.12 -4.36 -10.06
CA VAL A 130 -1.74 -5.77 -9.96
C VAL A 130 -1.38 -6.29 -11.33
N THR A 131 -0.15 -6.77 -11.48
CA THR A 131 0.35 -7.45 -12.70
C THR A 131 0.62 -8.92 -12.41
N GLY A 132 0.92 -9.73 -13.44
CA GLY A 132 1.20 -11.16 -13.28
C GLY A 132 -0.03 -12.02 -12.96
N VAL A 133 -1.23 -11.53 -13.31
CA VAL A 133 -2.48 -12.30 -13.28
C VAL A 133 -2.78 -12.73 -14.72
N ASP A 134 -2.54 -14.00 -15.04
CA ASP A 134 -2.65 -14.51 -16.41
C ASP A 134 -4.11 -14.71 -16.86
N ASP A 135 -4.99 -15.02 -15.92
CA ASP A 135 -6.42 -15.17 -16.18
C ASP A 135 -7.13 -13.82 -16.18
N LYS A 136 -7.44 -13.30 -17.38
CA LYS A 136 -8.20 -12.06 -17.55
C LYS A 136 -9.58 -12.10 -16.87
N SER A 137 -10.19 -13.27 -16.72
CA SER A 137 -11.50 -13.40 -16.05
C SER A 137 -11.40 -13.09 -14.55
N ALA A 138 -10.20 -13.21 -13.96
CA ALA A 138 -9.96 -12.91 -12.55
C ALA A 138 -9.86 -11.40 -12.25
N ILE A 139 -9.73 -10.53 -13.26
CA ILE A 139 -9.51 -9.09 -13.07
C ILE A 139 -10.63 -8.43 -12.25
N ALA A 140 -11.89 -8.82 -12.47
CA ALA A 140 -13.01 -8.30 -11.69
C ALA A 140 -12.91 -8.66 -10.20
N ALA A 141 -12.50 -9.90 -9.88
CA ALA A 141 -12.29 -10.35 -8.50
C ALA A 141 -11.13 -9.60 -7.84
N TRP A 142 -10.02 -9.38 -8.56
CA TRP A 142 -8.89 -8.58 -8.07
C TRP A 142 -9.27 -7.12 -7.85
N ASN A 143 -10.03 -6.51 -8.76
CA ASN A 143 -10.56 -5.16 -8.59
C ASN A 143 -11.44 -5.05 -7.33
N SER A 144 -12.30 -6.03 -7.07
CA SER A 144 -13.10 -6.08 -5.84
C SER A 144 -12.21 -6.12 -4.59
N LYS A 145 -11.12 -6.91 -4.60
CA LYS A 145 -10.16 -6.96 -3.49
C LYS A 145 -9.43 -5.63 -3.33
N LEU A 146 -9.02 -4.96 -4.42
CA LEU A 146 -8.34 -3.67 -4.35
C LEU A 146 -9.16 -2.57 -3.66
N VAL A 147 -10.49 -2.55 -3.87
CA VAL A 147 -11.40 -1.60 -3.19
C VAL A 147 -11.42 -1.82 -1.68
N GLN A 148 -11.25 -3.06 -1.23
CA GLN A 148 -11.31 -3.44 0.18
C GLN A 148 -9.97 -3.22 0.92
N LEU A 149 -8.91 -2.80 0.23
CA LEU A 149 -7.65 -2.49 0.88
C LEU A 149 -7.82 -1.30 1.84
N LYS A 150 -7.13 -1.38 2.99
CA LYS A 150 -6.90 -0.23 3.85
C LYS A 150 -6.32 0.91 3.01
N ARG A 151 -6.98 2.07 3.04
CA ARG A 151 -6.57 3.24 2.28
C ARG A 151 -5.31 3.87 2.88
N ILE A 152 -4.28 4.02 2.06
CA ILE A 152 -3.03 4.70 2.40
C ILE A 152 -3.12 6.18 1.98
N PRO A 153 -2.57 7.13 2.77
CA PRO A 153 -2.29 8.49 2.32
C PRO A 153 -1.01 8.55 1.48
#